data_AF-A0AAJ6JRC9-F1
#
_entry.id   AF-A0AAJ6JRC9-F1
#
_cell.length_a   1.000
_cell.length_b   1.000
_cell.length_c   1.000
_cell.angle_alpha   90.00
_cell.angle_beta   90.00
_cell.angle_gamma   90.00
#
_symmetry.space_group_name_H-M   'P 1'
#
loop_
_entity.id
_entity.type
_entity.pdbx_description
1 polymer ?
#
loop_
_entity_poly.entity_id
_entity_poly.type
_entity_poly.pdbx_seq_one_letter_code
_entity_poly.pdbx_strand_id
1 'polypeptide(L)' 'MTYLILARDGTSRIVLKRNSEDAAEKKARELKEMGWFEVEVREDTAADIAEPADHKQTLQ' A
#
# COMPACT_ATOMS: atom_id res chain seq x y z
N MET A 1 5.79 9.28 12.02
CA MET A 1 6.28 8.67 10.77
C MET A 1 5.18 7.79 10.25
N THR A 2 4.95 7.81 8.94
CA THR A 2 3.89 7.01 8.32
C THR A 2 4.55 5.99 7.41
N TYR A 3 3.98 4.80 7.34
CA TYR A 3 4.46 3.65 6.59
C TYR A 3 3.37 3.20 5.63
N LEU A 4 3.76 2.87 4.41
CA LEU A 4 2.91 2.34 3.36
C LEU A 4 3.15 0.84 3.24
N ILE A 5 2.08 0.07 3.23
CA ILE A 5 2.10 -1.34 2.84
C ILE A 5 1.56 -1.40 1.42
N LEU A 6 2.39 -1.81 0.48
CA LEU A 6 2.04 -2.02 -0.92
C LEU A 6 1.80 -3.52 -1.09
N ALA A 7 0.58 -3.93 -1.44
CA ALA A 7 0.27 -5.33 -1.76
C ALA A 7 -0.27 -5.46 -3.17
N ARG A 8 0.27 -6.42 -3.94
CA ARG A 8 -0.03 -6.65 -5.35
C ARG A 8 -0.36 -8.12 -5.60
N ASP A 9 -1.50 -8.40 -6.25
CA ASP A 9 -1.93 -9.76 -6.62
C ASP A 9 -1.69 -10.09 -8.12
N GLY A 10 -1.06 -9.17 -8.85
CA GLY A 10 -0.83 -9.25 -10.29
C GLY A 10 -1.84 -8.44 -11.10
N THR A 11 -3.11 -8.38 -10.67
CA THR A 11 -4.16 -7.60 -11.34
C THR A 11 -4.35 -6.24 -10.70
N SER A 12 -4.34 -6.18 -9.36
CA SER A 12 -4.57 -4.96 -8.59
C SER A 12 -3.42 -4.65 -7.64
N ARG A 13 -3.41 -3.41 -7.15
CA ARG A 13 -2.54 -2.96 -6.05
C ARG A 13 -3.39 -2.28 -5.01
N ILE A 14 -3.17 -2.63 -3.75
CA ILE A 14 -3.70 -1.90 -2.59
C ILE A 14 -2.56 -1.22 -1.85
N VAL A 15 -2.87 -0.06 -1.26
CA VAL A 15 -1.95 0.72 -0.43
C VAL A 15 -2.60 0.96 0.92
N LEU A 16 -1.96 0.51 2.00
CA LEU A 16 -2.43 0.73 3.37
C LEU A 16 -1.46 1.64 4.10
N LYS A 17 -1.97 2.69 4.74
CA LYS A 17 -1.15 3.59 5.58
C LYS A 17 -1.18 3.19 7.05
N ARG A 18 -0.02 3.21 7.71
CA ARG A 18 0.14 2.96 9.15
C ARG A 18 1.05 4.00 9.79
N ASN A 19 0.75 4.40 11.01
CA ASN A 19 1.55 5.41 11.72
C ASN A 19 2.70 4.82 12.56
N SER A 20 2.91 3.50 12.45
CA SER A 20 3.92 2.75 13.19
C SER A 20 4.51 1.67 12.29
N GLU A 21 5.82 1.47 12.39
CA GLU A 21 6.58 0.45 11.65
C GLU A 21 6.09 -0.95 12.00
N ASP A 22 6.03 -1.28 13.30
CA ASP A 22 5.55 -2.58 13.81
C ASP A 22 4.15 -2.94 13.27
N ALA A 23 3.24 -1.96 13.24
CA ALA A 23 1.90 -2.16 12.71
C ALA A 23 1.90 -2.37 11.19
N ALA A 24 2.84 -1.76 10.47
CA ALA A 24 3.02 -1.97 9.04
C ALA A 24 3.61 -3.35 8.74
N GLU A 25 4.67 -3.74 9.44
CA GLU A 25 5.31 -5.05 9.31
C GLU A 25 4.39 -6.20 9.67
N LYS A 26 3.66 -6.09 10.79
CA LYS A 26 2.67 -7.10 11.19
C LYS A 26 1.63 -7.29 10.10
N LYS A 27 1.09 -6.19 9.55
CA LYS A 27 0.08 -6.27 8.50
C LYS A 27 0.65 -6.82 7.20
N ALA A 28 1.88 -6.47 6.87
CA ALA A 28 2.56 -7.01 5.70
C ALA A 28 2.81 -8.52 5.82
N ARG A 29 3.19 -9.01 7.01
CA ARG A 29 3.32 -10.45 7.27
C ARG A 29 1.99 -11.17 7.11
N GLU A 30 0.89 -10.65 7.68
CA GLU A 30 -0.45 -11.23 7.50
C GLU A 30 -0.83 -11.35 6.01
N LEU A 31 -0.52 -10.32 5.21
CA LEU A 31 -0.79 -10.34 3.75
C LEU A 31 0.09 -11.35 3.00
N LYS A 32 1.37 -11.49 3.39
CA LYS A 32 2.28 -12.49 2.82
C LYS A 32 1.86 -13.92 3.17
N GLU A 33 1.40 -14.15 4.39
CA GLU A 33 0.95 -15.47 4.86
C GLU A 33 -0.29 -15.97 4.12
N MET A 34 -1.14 -15.07 3.61
CA MET A 34 -2.24 -15.45 2.72
C MET A 34 -1.76 -15.97 1.35
N GLY A 35 -0.50 -15.71 0.97
CA GLY A 35 0.16 -16.32 -0.20
C GLY A 35 -0.26 -15.77 -1.57
N TRP A 36 -1.15 -14.78 -1.63
CA TRP A 36 -1.68 -14.23 -2.88
C TRP A 36 -1.11 -12.86 -3.25
N PHE A 37 -0.43 -12.20 -2.31
CA PHE A 37 0.07 -10.85 -2.50
C PHE A 37 1.60 -10.81 -2.46
N GLU A 38 2.20 -10.16 -3.45
CA GLU A 38 3.54 -9.58 -3.32
C GLU A 38 3.44 -8.34 -2.44
N VAL A 39 4.17 -8.31 -1.32
CA VAL A 39 4.02 -7.26 -0.31
C VAL A 39 5.34 -6.57 0.00
N GLU A 40 5.32 -5.24 -0.03
CA GLU A 40 6.43 -4.34 0.29
C GLU A 40 5.99 -3.31 1.34
N VAL A 41 6.89 -2.97 2.27
CA VAL A 41 6.68 -1.91 3.26
C VAL A 41 7.65 -0.77 2.96
N ARG A 42 7.15 0.45 2.90
CA ARG A 42 7.96 1.66 2.69
C ARG A 42 7.61 2.72 3.73
N GLU A 43 8.55 3.60 4.01
CA GLU A 43 8.26 4.84 4.72
C GLU A 43 7.57 5.83 3.77
N ASP A 44 6.45 6.41 4.21
CA ASP A 44 5.75 7.53 3.56
C ASP A 44 6.59 8.80 3.82
N THR A 45 7.70 8.91 3.11
CA THR A 45 8.41 10.18 2.98
C THR A 45 7.62 11.04 2.00
N ALA A 46 7.46 12.33 2.31
CA ALA A 46 6.59 13.26 1.57
C ALA A 46 6.90 13.40 0.05
N ALA A 47 7.89 12.68 -0.48
CA ALA A 47 8.20 12.56 -1.89
C ALA A 47 7.38 11.46 -2.62
N ASP A 48 6.75 10.50 -1.93
CA ASP A 48 5.97 9.40 -2.55
C ASP A 48 4.50 9.78 -2.86
N ILE A 49 4.06 10.96 -2.40
CA ILE A 49 2.70 11.51 -2.60
C ILE A 49 2.58 12.39 -3.86
N ALA A 50 3.50 12.27 -4.82
CA ALA A 50 3.25 12.72 -6.18
C ALA A 50 2.34 11.69 -6.88
N GLU A 51 1.05 11.71 -6.54
CA GLU A 51 0.02 10.90 -7.21
C GLU A 51 -0.07 11.27 -8.71
N PRO A 52 -0.85 10.50 -9.50
CA PRO A 52 -2.16 11.08 -9.72
C PRO A 52 -3.28 10.10 -9.39
N ALA A 53 -4.13 10.54 -8.46
CA ALA A 53 -5.53 10.18 -8.41
C ALA A 53 -6.20 10.67 -9.72
N ASP A 54 -6.02 9.92 -10.81
CA ASP A 54 -6.92 10.02 -11.95
C ASP A 54 -8.07 9.01 -11.74
N HIS A 55 -9.05 9.43 -10.95
CA HIS A 55 -10.41 8.95 -11.10
C HIS A 55 -11.22 10.10 -11.68
N LYS A 56 -10.99 10.41 -12.96
CA LYS A 56 -12.02 11.06 -13.77
C LYS A 56 -13.10 10.03 -14.08
N GLN A 57 -13.96 9.81 -13.10
CA GLN A 57 -15.29 9.25 -13.31
C GLN A 57 -16.13 10.29 -14.07
N THR A 58 -16.00 10.34 -15.40
CA THR A 58 -17.01 10.97 -16.26
C THR A 58 -17.90 9.87 -16.81
N LEU A 59 -19.02 9.65 -16.12
CA LEU A 59 -20.22 9.05 -16.72
C LEU A 59 -20.85 10.10 -17.64
N GLN A 60 -20.85 9.84 -18.94
CA GLN A 60 -21.78 10.43 -19.91
C GLN A 60 -22.32 9.31 -20.81
#